data_AF-D3KZ63-F1
#
_entry.id   AF-D3KZ63-F1
#
_cell.length_a   1.000
_cell.length_b   1.000
_cell.length_c   1.000
_cell.angle_alpha   90.00
_cell.angle_beta   90.00
_cell.angle_gamma   90.00
#
_symmetry.space_group_name_H-M   'P 1'
#
loop_
_entity.id
_entity.type
_entity.pdbx_description
1 polymer ?
#
loop_
_entity_poly.entity_id
_entity_poly.type
_entity_poly.pdbx_seq_one_letter_code
_entity_poly.pdbx_strand_id
1 'polypeptide(L)' 'TIGELLEIHMDHVARGDDTYNVSRSITRCYKLPAGVNPKTLKSSLDNNGVLHISAQKGE' A
#
# COMPACT_ATOMS: atom_id res chain seq x y z
N THR A 1 -5.60 6.73 -6.04
CA THR A 1 -4.50 6.97 -7.00
C THR A 1 -4.38 8.46 -7.22
N ILE A 2 -3.18 8.94 -7.51
CA ILE A 2 -2.98 10.31 -8.02
C ILE A 2 -2.66 10.17 -9.50
N GLY A 3 -3.67 10.32 -10.37
CA GLY A 3 -3.57 9.95 -11.77
C GLY A 3 -3.25 8.45 -11.95
N GLU A 4 -2.13 8.17 -12.61
CA GLU A 4 -1.61 6.82 -12.91
C GLU A 4 -0.71 6.24 -11.80
N LEU A 5 -0.61 6.91 -10.65
CA LEU A 5 0.21 6.48 -9.52
C LEU A 5 -0.64 5.82 -8.44
N LEU A 6 -0.23 4.60 -8.06
CA LEU A 6 -0.66 3.94 -6.85
C LEU A 6 0.27 4.37 -5.70
N GLU A 7 -0.29 5.06 -4.72
CA GLU A 7 0.41 5.43 -3.51
C GLU A 7 -0.10 4.58 -2.34
N ILE A 8 0.83 4.06 -1.55
CA ILE A 8 0.56 3.22 -0.39
C ILE A 8 1.20 3.90 0.81
N HIS A 9 0.38 4.21 1.80
CA HIS A 9 0.80 4.70 3.11
C HIS A 9 0.52 3.64 4.16
N MET A 10 1.52 3.37 5.00
CA MET A 10 1.35 2.52 6.17
C MET A 10 2.03 3.18 7.35
N ASP A 11 1.27 3.37 8.41
CA ASP A 11 1.74 3.83 9.71
C ASP A 11 1.61 2.68 10.70
N HIS A 12 2.75 2.15 11.13
CA HIS A 12 2.77 1.10 12.14
C HIS A 12 2.59 1.73 13.52
N VAL A 13 1.62 1.22 14.29
CA VAL A 13 1.38 1.62 15.67
C VAL A 13 2.70 1.56 16.46
N ALA A 14 3.08 2.68 17.06
CA ALA A 14 4.32 2.76 17.81
C ALA A 14 4.34 1.69 18.92
N ARG A 15 5.49 1.02 19.09
CA ARG A 15 5.69 0.03 20.15
C ARG A 15 6.90 0.42 20.97
N GLY A 16 6.79 0.31 22.27
CA GLY A 16 7.83 0.74 23.20
C GLY A 16 7.39 0.62 24.64
N ASP A 17 8.31 1.01 25.51
CA ASP A 17 8.11 1.17 26.95
C ASP A 17 8.78 2.48 27.41
N ASP A 18 8.97 2.65 28.71
CA ASP A 18 9.58 3.85 29.30
C ASP A 18 11.03 4.10 28.81
N THR A 19 11.69 3.09 28.25
CA THR A 19 13.11 3.14 27.89
C THR A 19 13.33 3.27 26.39
N TYR A 20 12.41 2.79 25.56
CA TYR A 20 12.52 2.90 24.10
C TYR A 20 11.17 3.04 23.41
N ASN A 21 11.19 3.69 22.26
CA ASN A 21 10.04 3.80 21.36
C ASN A 21 10.47 3.44 19.93
N VAL A 22 9.64 2.65 19.25
CA VAL A 22 9.81 2.33 17.84
C VAL A 22 8.53 2.70 17.09
N SER A 23 8.65 3.69 16.21
CA SER A 23 7.66 4.03 15.21
C SER A 23 8.20 3.72 13.81
N ARG A 24 7.29 3.38 12.88
CA ARG A 24 7.64 3.14 11.47
C ARG A 24 6.53 3.68 10.60
N SER A 25 6.91 4.43 9.57
CA SER A 25 6.03 4.83 8.48
C SER A 25 6.65 4.35 7.16
N ILE A 26 5.80 3.97 6.22
CA ILE A 26 6.21 3.49 4.91
C ILE A 26 5.37 4.22 3.86
N THR A 27 6.06 4.80 2.89
CA THR A 27 5.44 5.32 1.66
C THR A 27 6.03 4.59 0.46
N ARG A 28 5.17 4.00 -0.36
CA ARG A 28 5.57 3.38 -1.63
C ARG A 28 4.69 3.92 -2.74
N CYS A 29 5.32 4.34 -3.84
CA CYS A 29 4.63 4.79 -5.03
C CYS A 29 4.99 3.88 -6.20
N TYR A 30 3.96 3.39 -6.88
CA TYR A 30 4.09 2.56 -8.07
C TYR A 30 3.37 3.21 -9.22
N LYS A 31 4.03 3.29 -10.38
CA LYS A 31 3.36 3.64 -11.62
C LYS A 31 2.55 2.44 -12.11
N LEU A 32 1.26 2.63 -12.33
CA LEU A 32 0.43 1.59 -12.91
C LEU A 32 0.89 1.31 -14.36
N PRO A 33 0.94 0.04 -14.78
CA PRO A 33 1.15 -0.31 -16.18
C PRO A 33 0.11 0.34 -17.09
N ALA A 34 0.50 0.61 -18.34
CA ALA A 34 -0.40 1.20 -19.32
C ALA A 34 -1.64 0.33 -19.54
N GLY A 35 -2.82 0.97 -19.59
CA GLY A 35 -4.09 0.29 -19.82
C GLY A 35 -4.62 -0.47 -18.61
N VAL A 36 -4.10 -0.27 -17.40
CA VAL A 36 -4.78 -0.75 -16.18
C VAL A 36 -6.00 0.12 -15.89
N ASN A 37 -7.13 -0.46 -15.49
CA ASN A 37 -8.30 0.30 -15.06
C ASN A 37 -8.20 0.59 -13.55
N PRO A 38 -7.93 1.84 -13.12
CA PRO A 38 -7.73 2.15 -11.71
C PRO A 38 -8.98 1.93 -10.84
N LYS A 39 -10.17 1.95 -11.45
CA LYS A 39 -11.44 1.71 -10.73
C LYS A 39 -11.59 0.27 -10.23
N THR A 40 -10.78 -0.64 -10.76
CA THR A 40 -10.80 -2.07 -10.39
C THR A 40 -9.76 -2.42 -9.33
N LEU A 41 -8.99 -1.43 -8.84
CA LEU A 41 -8.01 -1.63 -7.79
C LEU A 41 -8.67 -2.21 -6.54
N LYS A 42 -8.09 -3.28 -6.04
CA LYS A 42 -8.45 -3.94 -4.78
C LYS A 42 -7.19 -4.24 -4.00
N SER A 43 -7.30 -4.23 -2.67
CA SER A 43 -6.20 -4.58 -1.78
C SER A 43 -6.66 -5.55 -0.70
N SER A 44 -5.75 -6.41 -0.25
CA SER A 44 -5.95 -7.32 0.87
C SER A 44 -4.63 -7.57 1.58
N LEU A 45 -4.59 -7.36 2.89
CA LEU A 45 -3.46 -7.75 3.74
C LEU A 45 -3.71 -9.18 4.23
N ASP A 46 -2.78 -10.09 3.96
CA ASP A 46 -2.91 -11.47 4.43
C ASP A 46 -2.36 -11.67 5.85
N ASN A 47 -2.57 -12.87 6.39
CA ASN A 47 -2.12 -13.23 7.74
C ASN A 47 -0.59 -13.33 7.88
N ASN A 48 0.15 -13.32 6.77
CA ASN A 48 1.61 -13.27 6.77
C ASN A 48 2.14 -11.83 6.74
N GLY A 49 1.25 -10.83 6.74
CA GLY A 49 1.62 -9.42 6.71
C GLY A 49 1.99 -8.92 5.32
N VAL A 50 1.59 -9.61 4.25
CA VAL A 50 1.84 -9.20 2.87
C VAL A 50 0.62 -8.47 2.31
N LEU A 51 0.82 -7.23 1.88
CA LEU A 51 -0.22 -6.45 1.21
C LEU A 51 -0.27 -6.83 -0.28
N HIS A 52 -1.35 -7.50 -0.67
CA HIS A 52 -1.65 -7.82 -2.07
C HIS A 52 -2.48 -6.70 -2.68
N ILE A 53 -2.07 -6.22 -3.85
CA ILE A 53 -2.80 -5.21 -4.62
C ILE A 53 -3.01 -5.75 -6.03
N SER A 54 -4.26 -5.73 -6.49
CA SER A 54 -4.65 -6.25 -7.80
C SER A 54 -5.57 -5.26 -8.53
N ALA A 55 -5.54 -5.29 -9.86
CA ALA A 55 -6.41 -4.53 -10.74
C ALA A 55 -6.57 -5.29 -12.06
N GLN A 56 -7.66 -5.02 -12.77
CA GLN A 56 -7.89 -5.54 -14.12
C GLN A 56 -7.25 -4.63 -15.16
N LYS A 57 -6.81 -5.24 -16.26
CA LYS A 57 -6.52 -4.51 -17.49
C LYS A 57 -7.85 -3.91 -18.02
N GLY A 58 -7.82 -2.64 -18.41
CA GLY A 58 -8.89 -2.00 -19.14
C GLY A 58 -9.03 -2.60 -20.55
N GLU A 59 -10.23 -2.46 -21.11
CA GLU A 59 -10.53 -2.80 -22.50
C GLU A 59 -9.83 -1.86 -23.48
#